data_AF-A0A9D8Y395-F1
#
_entry.id   AF-A0A9D8Y395-F1
#
_cell.length_a   1.000
_cell.length_b   1.000
_cell.length_c   1.000
_cell.angle_alpha   90.00
_cell.angle_beta   90.00
_cell.angle_gamma   90.00
#
_symmetry.space_group_name_H-M   'P 1'
#
loop_
_entity.id
_entity.type
_entity.pdbx_description
1 polymer ?
#
loop_
_entity_poly.entity_id
_entity_poly.type
_entity_poly.pdbx_seq_one_letter_code
_entity_poly.pdbx_strand_id
1 'polypeptide(L)'
;MEDLFRGLPNPADPSFAEIVSFSEENASKVLPHMPAFTSLIATEVSFRDAYSISYELSGKRIYLPKTADRFASKIGCAIDAQTYERILDIACAEPHVEVPSSWGIFSIIRKIAIIEYLEQTQSKTQAQIEFGANRRFIDKLWNDQKLVGDTYPFLGGPSGCKKQPVTHRGQNNHSLSGCEQPVK
;
A
#
# COMPACT_ATOMS: atom_id res chain seq x y z
N MET A 1 15.02 -22.71 5.52
CA MET A 1 14.25 -21.75 4.70
C MET A 1 12.86 -22.28 4.26
N GLU A 2 12.51 -23.57 4.46
CA GLU A 2 11.22 -24.13 3.99
C GLU A 2 9.96 -23.52 4.63
N ASP A 3 10.03 -22.94 5.83
CA ASP A 3 8.87 -22.35 6.51
C ASP A 3 8.66 -20.86 6.18
N LEU A 4 9.63 -20.19 5.55
CA LEU A 4 9.55 -18.76 5.23
C LEU A 4 8.48 -18.46 4.16
N PHE A 5 8.08 -19.47 3.37
CA PHE A 5 7.24 -19.26 2.19
C PHE A 5 5.80 -19.80 2.28
N ARG A 6 5.25 -19.94 3.48
CA ARG A 6 3.86 -20.40 3.71
C ARG A 6 2.83 -19.27 3.83
N GLY A 7 3.25 -18.02 3.76
CA GLY A 7 2.42 -16.84 3.92
C GLY A 7 3.21 -15.70 4.57
N LEU A 8 2.58 -14.54 4.76
CA LEU A 8 3.18 -13.51 5.59
C LEU A 8 3.27 -14.04 7.03
N PRO A 9 4.46 -14.14 7.64
CA PRO A 9 4.61 -14.64 9.01
C PRO A 9 3.88 -13.78 10.02
N ASN A 10 3.62 -14.32 11.22
CA ASN A 10 3.12 -13.49 12.31
C ASN A 10 4.19 -12.46 12.71
N PRO A 11 3.85 -11.20 13.00
CA PRO A 11 4.82 -10.19 13.45
C PRO A 11 5.69 -10.58 14.66
N ALA A 12 5.24 -11.55 15.47
CA ALA A 12 5.97 -12.11 16.60
C ALA A 12 6.98 -13.22 16.21
N ASP A 13 6.87 -13.78 15.00
CA ASP A 13 7.76 -14.85 14.54
C ASP A 13 9.11 -14.28 14.05
N PRO A 14 10.24 -14.96 14.30
CA PRO A 14 11.55 -14.53 13.79
C PRO A 14 11.61 -14.40 12.26
N SER A 15 10.88 -15.24 11.54
CA SER A 15 10.78 -15.21 10.07
C SER A 15 10.13 -13.92 9.55
N PHE A 16 9.35 -13.21 10.36
CA PHE A 16 8.86 -11.89 9.99
C PHE A 16 9.99 -10.88 9.85
N ALA A 17 10.98 -10.93 10.75
CA ALA A 17 12.14 -10.06 10.67
C ALA A 17 12.96 -10.34 9.40
N GLU A 18 13.10 -11.60 8.99
CA GLU A 18 13.78 -11.98 7.74
C GLU A 18 13.10 -11.36 6.51
N ILE A 19 11.76 -11.38 6.45
CA ILE A 19 11.01 -10.75 5.35
C ILE A 19 11.15 -9.23 5.35
N VAL A 20 11.16 -8.61 6.53
CA VAL A 20 11.38 -7.17 6.67
C VAL A 20 12.77 -6.80 6.17
N SER A 21 13.82 -7.48 6.65
CA SER A 21 15.20 -7.21 6.24
C SER A 21 15.41 -7.44 4.74
N PHE A 22 14.86 -8.53 4.18
CA PHE A 22 14.90 -8.74 2.74
C PHE A 22 14.26 -7.56 1.97
N SER A 23 13.13 -7.05 2.47
CA SER A 23 12.41 -5.95 1.82
C SER A 23 13.15 -4.62 1.92
N GLU A 24 13.83 -4.38 3.04
CA GLU A 24 14.69 -3.21 3.25
C GLU A 24 15.91 -3.23 2.32
N GLU A 25 16.59 -4.37 2.23
CA GLU A 25 17.74 -4.57 1.34
C GLU A 25 17.37 -4.45 -0.14
N ASN A 26 16.13 -4.77 -0.50
CA ASN A 26 15.61 -4.77 -1.87
C ASN A 26 14.54 -3.70 -2.10
N ALA A 27 14.53 -2.61 -1.32
CA ALA A 27 13.43 -1.64 -1.31
C ALA A 27 13.08 -1.08 -2.70
N SER A 28 14.10 -0.82 -3.54
CA SER A 28 13.93 -0.33 -4.92
C SER A 28 13.21 -1.32 -5.83
N LYS A 29 13.29 -2.62 -5.53
CA LYS A 29 12.60 -3.70 -6.23
C LYS A 29 11.27 -4.06 -5.57
N VAL A 30 11.07 -3.78 -4.29
CA VAL A 30 9.84 -4.12 -3.55
C VAL A 30 8.78 -3.04 -3.66
N LEU A 31 9.10 -1.79 -3.32
CA LEU A 31 8.14 -0.69 -3.22
C LEU A 31 7.32 -0.44 -4.50
N PRO A 32 7.89 -0.51 -5.72
CA PRO A 32 7.13 -0.25 -6.95
C PRO A 32 6.02 -1.26 -7.23
N HIS A 33 6.10 -2.45 -6.63
CA HIS A 33 5.14 -3.53 -6.84
C HIS A 33 4.15 -3.68 -5.68
N MET A 34 4.35 -2.94 -4.60
CA MET A 34 3.46 -2.96 -3.44
C MET A 34 2.20 -2.12 -3.70
N PRO A 35 1.08 -2.47 -3.04
CA PRO A 35 -0.10 -1.62 -3.03
C PRO A 35 0.21 -0.23 -2.48
N ALA A 36 -0.37 0.82 -3.06
CA ALA A 36 -0.03 2.20 -2.73
C ALA A 36 -0.08 2.50 -1.22
N PHE A 37 -1.08 1.97 -0.50
CA PHE A 37 -1.15 2.08 0.96
C PHE A 37 0.06 1.43 1.66
N THR A 38 0.38 0.19 1.32
CA THR A 38 1.55 -0.53 1.87
C THR A 38 2.86 0.15 1.50
N SER A 39 3.04 0.59 0.25
CA SER A 39 4.25 1.32 -0.18
C SER A 39 4.41 2.62 0.59
N LEU A 40 3.32 3.37 0.80
CA LEU A 40 3.36 4.61 1.56
C LEU A 40 3.80 4.35 3.00
N ILE A 41 3.16 3.41 3.71
CA ILE A 41 3.54 3.10 5.09
C ILE A 41 5.00 2.59 5.16
N ALA A 42 5.40 1.74 4.22
CA ALA A 42 6.77 1.22 4.17
C ALA A 42 7.82 2.33 3.96
N THR A 43 7.46 3.37 3.20
CA THR A 43 8.36 4.49 2.88
C THR A 43 8.42 5.51 4.01
N GLU A 44 7.26 5.89 4.57
CA GLU A 44 7.17 6.99 5.54
C GLU A 44 7.35 6.52 6.99
N VAL A 45 7.16 5.22 7.26
CA VAL A 45 7.27 4.64 8.60
C VAL A 45 8.29 3.50 8.61
N SER A 46 7.90 2.30 8.17
CA SER A 46 8.80 1.16 8.03
C SER A 46 8.12 -0.01 7.31
N PHE A 47 8.90 -0.92 6.72
CA PHE A 47 8.39 -2.19 6.20
C PHE A 47 7.74 -3.04 7.29
N ARG A 48 8.31 -3.05 8.51
CA ARG A 48 7.75 -3.77 9.66
C ARG A 48 6.33 -3.30 9.97
N ASP A 49 6.10 -1.99 10.03
CA ASP A 49 4.77 -1.44 10.32
C ASP A 49 3.80 -1.72 9.19
N ALA A 50 4.22 -1.53 7.93
CA ALA A 50 3.41 -1.83 6.76
C ALA A 50 2.91 -3.29 6.75
N TYR A 51 3.81 -4.24 7.01
CA TYR A 51 3.46 -5.67 7.03
C TYR A 51 2.67 -6.05 8.27
N SER A 52 2.93 -5.44 9.42
CA SER A 52 2.15 -5.68 10.65
C SER A 52 0.71 -5.22 10.47
N ILE A 53 0.50 -4.02 9.93
CA ILE A 53 -0.83 -3.49 9.60
C ILE A 53 -1.54 -4.41 8.62
N SER A 54 -0.85 -4.83 7.55
CA SER A 54 -1.44 -5.72 6.56
C SER A 54 -1.73 -7.12 7.08
N TYR A 55 -1.01 -7.60 8.09
CA TYR A 55 -1.32 -8.84 8.78
C TYR A 55 -2.58 -8.70 9.64
N GLU A 56 -2.61 -7.73 10.56
CA GLU A 56 -3.69 -7.52 11.53
C GLU A 56 -5.01 -7.07 10.91
N LEU A 57 -4.91 -6.26 9.84
CA LEU A 57 -6.05 -5.65 9.16
C LEU A 57 -6.25 -6.20 7.74
N SER A 58 -5.67 -7.35 7.41
CA SER A 58 -5.72 -7.99 6.09
C SER A 58 -7.12 -7.96 5.47
N GLY A 59 -7.25 -7.30 4.31
CA GLY A 59 -8.50 -7.22 3.53
C GLY A 59 -9.60 -6.36 4.16
N LYS A 60 -9.32 -5.62 5.24
CA LYS A 60 -10.30 -4.73 5.89
C LYS A 60 -10.31 -3.37 5.23
N ARG A 61 -11.48 -2.73 5.26
CA ARG A 61 -11.66 -1.31 4.95
C ARG A 61 -11.56 -0.49 6.23
N ILE A 62 -10.68 0.51 6.23
CA ILE A 62 -10.46 1.38 7.38
C ILE A 62 -11.03 2.76 7.08
N TYR A 63 -12.10 3.14 7.78
CA TYR A 63 -12.69 4.46 7.65
C TYR A 63 -11.75 5.56 8.15
N LEU A 64 -11.55 6.57 7.30
CA LEU A 64 -10.66 7.71 7.50
C LEU A 64 -11.31 8.72 8.45
N PRO A 65 -10.77 8.91 9.67
CA PRO A 65 -11.27 9.92 10.61
C PRO A 65 -10.87 11.34 10.19
N LYS A 66 -11.29 12.36 10.95
CA LYS A 66 -10.92 13.76 10.64
C LYS A 66 -9.48 14.13 11.03
N THR A 67 -8.80 13.32 11.84
CA THR A 67 -7.49 13.64 12.41
C THR A 67 -6.53 12.46 12.30
N ALA A 68 -5.25 12.77 12.09
CA ALA A 68 -4.17 11.77 12.01
C ALA A 68 -4.10 10.88 13.26
N ASP A 69 -4.17 11.46 14.47
CA ASP A 69 -4.09 10.71 15.73
C ASP A 69 -5.17 9.62 15.86
N ARG A 70 -6.40 9.92 15.39
CA ARG A 70 -7.50 8.94 15.40
C ARG A 70 -7.25 7.84 14.39
N PHE A 71 -6.63 8.16 13.25
CA PHE A 71 -6.28 7.16 12.25
C PHE A 71 -5.16 6.26 12.77
N ALA A 72 -4.08 6.86 13.29
CA ALA A 72 -2.95 6.18 13.92
C ALA A 72 -3.42 5.17 14.98
N SER A 73 -4.35 5.60 15.85
CA SER A 73 -4.94 4.73 16.87
C SER A 73 -5.73 3.55 16.29
N LYS A 74 -6.40 3.72 15.14
CA LYS A 74 -7.17 2.64 14.49
C LYS A 74 -6.28 1.58 13.85
N ILE A 75 -5.15 1.99 13.29
CA ILE A 75 -4.23 1.08 12.61
C ILE A 75 -3.13 0.55 13.53
N GLY A 76 -3.02 1.08 14.76
CA GLY A 76 -2.01 0.66 15.73
C GLY A 76 -0.59 1.12 15.36
N CYS A 77 -0.45 2.18 14.57
CA CYS A 77 0.82 2.68 14.05
C CYS A 77 0.85 4.20 14.15
N ALA A 78 1.95 4.75 14.66
CA ALA A 78 2.15 6.20 14.68
C ALA A 78 2.28 6.71 13.24
N ILE A 79 1.50 7.75 12.91
CA ILE A 79 1.49 8.39 11.60
C ILE A 79 1.44 9.89 11.82
N ASP A 80 2.33 10.63 11.17
CA ASP A 80 2.34 12.08 11.23
C ASP A 80 1.28 12.70 10.31
N ALA A 81 1.06 14.01 10.46
CA ALA A 81 0.05 14.71 9.67
C ALA A 81 0.32 14.63 8.16
N GLN A 82 1.58 14.70 7.73
CA GLN A 82 1.96 14.68 6.32
C GLN A 82 1.66 13.32 5.66
N THR A 83 2.01 12.22 6.33
CA THR A 83 1.70 10.87 5.88
C THR A 83 0.19 10.66 5.85
N TYR A 84 -0.54 11.19 6.83
CA TYR A 84 -1.99 11.10 6.85
C TYR A 84 -2.65 11.80 5.65
N GLU A 85 -2.20 13.00 5.29
CA GLU A 85 -2.69 13.68 4.07
C GLU A 85 -2.43 12.86 2.81
N ARG A 86 -1.27 12.20 2.71
CA ARG A 86 -0.98 11.30 1.58
C ARG A 86 -1.87 10.07 1.55
N ILE A 87 -2.30 9.57 2.71
CA ILE A 87 -3.31 8.49 2.80
C ILE A 87 -4.66 8.99 2.30
N LEU A 88 -5.06 10.22 2.63
CA LEU A 88 -6.28 10.83 2.12
C LEU A 88 -6.23 10.96 0.59
N ASP A 89 -5.09 11.34 0.03
CA ASP A 89 -4.87 11.38 -1.42
C ASP A 89 -5.02 10.01 -2.09
N ILE A 90 -4.48 8.95 -1.47
CA ILE A 90 -4.62 7.56 -1.96
C ILE A 90 -6.10 7.13 -1.99
N ALA A 91 -6.89 7.52 -1.00
CA ALA A 91 -8.30 7.16 -0.91
C ALA A 91 -9.18 7.85 -1.97
N CYS A 92 -8.68 8.89 -2.65
CA CYS A 92 -9.34 9.57 -3.77
C CYS A 92 -10.85 9.83 -3.57
N ALA A 93 -11.17 10.54 -2.48
CA ALA A 93 -12.53 10.91 -2.03
C ALA A 93 -13.37 9.78 -1.41
N GLU A 94 -12.89 8.54 -1.35
CA GLU A 94 -13.52 7.50 -0.55
C GLU A 94 -13.35 7.78 0.95
N PRO A 95 -14.36 7.50 1.80
CA PRO A 95 -14.27 7.71 3.24
C PRO A 95 -13.42 6.64 3.94
N HIS A 96 -12.74 5.77 3.18
CA HIS A 96 -12.00 4.64 3.68
C HIS A 96 -10.81 4.31 2.77
N VAL A 97 -9.81 3.67 3.34
CA VAL A 97 -8.73 3.00 2.62
C VAL A 97 -8.87 1.49 2.77
N GLU A 98 -8.56 0.75 1.72
CA GLU A 98 -8.50 -0.71 1.77
C GLU A 98 -7.11 -1.17 2.19
N VAL A 99 -7.04 -1.98 3.24
CA VAL A 99 -5.79 -2.64 3.64
C VAL A 99 -5.60 -3.87 2.75
N PRO A 100 -4.51 -3.96 1.99
CA PRO A 100 -4.26 -5.09 1.13
C PRO A 100 -4.16 -6.40 1.92
N SER A 101 -4.52 -7.51 1.27
CA SER A 101 -4.38 -8.82 1.90
C SER A 101 -2.91 -9.15 2.20
N SER A 102 -2.67 -9.74 3.36
CA SER A 102 -1.34 -10.22 3.75
C SER A 102 -0.77 -11.23 2.75
N TRP A 103 -1.63 -12.10 2.20
CA TRP A 103 -1.25 -13.07 1.17
C TRP A 103 -0.80 -12.39 -0.14
N GLY A 104 -1.49 -11.31 -0.56
CA GLY A 104 -1.12 -10.54 -1.74
C GLY A 104 0.27 -9.92 -1.61
N ILE A 105 0.53 -9.29 -0.45
CA ILE A 105 1.85 -8.72 -0.12
C ILE A 105 2.92 -9.80 -0.11
N PHE A 106 2.70 -10.89 0.62
CA PHE A 106 3.64 -12.00 0.67
C PHE A 106 3.93 -12.58 -0.73
N SER A 107 2.91 -12.70 -1.57
CA SER A 107 3.07 -13.19 -2.95
C SER A 107 3.96 -12.28 -3.80
N ILE A 108 3.92 -10.96 -3.59
CA ILE A 108 4.80 -10.00 -4.25
C ILE A 108 6.24 -10.21 -3.78
N ILE A 109 6.47 -10.23 -2.47
CA ILE A 109 7.80 -10.40 -1.86
C ILE A 109 8.43 -11.71 -2.33
N ARG A 110 7.69 -12.82 -2.27
CA ARG A 110 8.17 -14.15 -2.69
C ARG A 110 8.59 -14.16 -4.14
N LYS A 111 7.83 -13.53 -5.04
CA LYS A 111 8.21 -13.45 -6.46
C LYS A 111 9.50 -12.66 -6.65
N ILE A 112 9.67 -11.54 -5.95
CA ILE A 112 10.91 -10.74 -6.01
C ILE A 112 12.09 -11.57 -5.49
N ALA A 113 11.94 -12.23 -4.35
CA ALA A 113 12.99 -13.11 -3.79
C ALA A 113 13.40 -14.23 -4.76
N ILE A 114 12.44 -14.84 -5.46
CA ILE A 114 12.73 -15.84 -6.50
C ILE A 114 13.50 -15.21 -7.67
N ILE A 115 13.11 -14.02 -8.12
CA ILE A 115 13.82 -13.32 -9.22
C ILE A 115 15.24 -13.00 -8.79
N GLU A 116 15.46 -12.43 -7.59
CA GLU A 116 16.81 -12.16 -7.06
C GLU A 116 17.66 -13.42 -7.03
N TYR A 117 17.10 -14.52 -6.55
CA TYR A 117 17.80 -15.79 -6.49
C TYR A 117 18.19 -16.30 -7.87
N LEU A 118 17.29 -16.19 -8.85
CA LEU A 118 17.55 -16.59 -10.23
C LEU A 118 18.59 -15.70 -10.92
N GLU A 119 18.58 -14.39 -10.66
CA GLU A 119 19.58 -13.46 -11.16
C GLU A 119 20.99 -13.82 -10.65
N GLN A 120 21.09 -14.23 -9.39
CA GLN A 120 22.37 -14.58 -8.75
C GLN A 120 22.88 -15.97 -9.16
N THR A 121 22.00 -16.97 -9.24
CA THR A 121 22.41 -18.38 -9.39
C THR A 121 22.23 -18.94 -10.78
N GLN A 122 21.35 -18.33 -11.60
CA GLN A 122 20.88 -18.84 -12.88
C GLN A 122 20.33 -20.28 -12.83
N SER A 123 20.01 -20.79 -11.63
CA SER A 123 19.59 -22.18 -11.42
C SER A 123 18.10 -22.27 -11.10
N LYS A 124 17.30 -22.50 -12.16
CA LYS A 124 15.85 -22.73 -12.02
C LYS A 124 15.53 -23.94 -11.16
N THR A 125 16.32 -25.01 -11.26
CA THR A 125 16.12 -26.22 -10.46
C THR A 125 16.33 -25.95 -8.98
N GLN A 126 17.38 -25.20 -8.62
CA GLN A 126 17.64 -24.87 -7.22
C GLN A 126 16.58 -23.90 -6.66
N ALA A 127 16.10 -22.95 -7.47
CA ALA A 127 15.00 -22.07 -7.08
C ALA A 127 13.70 -22.84 -6.78
N GLN A 128 13.42 -23.93 -7.51
CA GLN A 128 12.25 -24.77 -7.21
C GLN A 128 12.35 -25.41 -5.83
N ILE A 129 13.54 -25.91 -5.48
CA ILE A 129 13.81 -26.56 -4.19
C ILE A 129 13.70 -25.52 -3.07
N GLU A 130 14.43 -24.41 -3.20
CA GLU A 130 14.53 -23.40 -2.13
C GLU A 130 13.18 -22.75 -1.81
N PHE A 131 12.40 -22.43 -2.85
CA PHE A 131 11.15 -21.70 -2.68
C PHE A 131 9.92 -22.61 -2.70
N GLY A 132 10.07 -23.93 -2.82
CA GLY A 132 8.93 -24.86 -2.92
C GLY A 132 7.98 -24.50 -4.07
N ALA A 133 8.54 -24.08 -5.21
CA ALA A 133 7.77 -23.61 -6.36
C ALA A 133 7.87 -24.60 -7.53
N ASN A 134 6.77 -24.76 -8.28
CA ASN A 134 6.78 -25.65 -9.44
C ASN A 134 7.53 -25.02 -10.64
N ARG A 135 8.05 -25.87 -11.53
CA ARG A 135 8.86 -25.43 -12.69
C ARG A 135 8.11 -24.46 -13.61
N ARG A 136 6.82 -24.70 -13.86
CA ARG A 136 6.01 -23.83 -14.73
C ARG A 136 5.91 -22.41 -14.18
N PHE A 137 5.75 -22.27 -12.87
CA PHE A 137 5.71 -20.98 -12.20
C PHE A 137 7.05 -20.26 -12.31
N ILE A 138 8.16 -20.95 -12.03
CA ILE A 138 9.51 -20.41 -12.16
C ILE A 138 9.80 -19.96 -13.60
N ASP A 139 9.48 -20.80 -14.59
CA ASP A 139 9.70 -20.47 -16.00
C ASP A 139 8.87 -19.26 -16.42
N LYS A 140 7.60 -19.20 -16.02
CA LYS A 140 6.74 -18.04 -16.31
C LYS A 140 7.29 -16.77 -15.68
N LEU A 141 7.63 -16.80 -14.40
CA LEU A 141 8.13 -15.64 -13.66
C LEU A 141 9.43 -15.10 -14.27
N TRP A 142 10.34 -16.00 -14.62
CA TRP A 142 11.63 -15.64 -15.22
C TRP A 142 11.49 -15.07 -16.64
N ASN A 143 10.66 -15.70 -17.47
CA ASN A 143 10.52 -15.31 -18.87
C ASN A 143 9.71 -14.02 -19.03
N ASP A 144 8.66 -13.86 -18.21
CA ASP A 144 7.82 -12.68 -18.33
C ASP A 144 8.54 -11.45 -17.75
N GLN A 145 9.42 -11.63 -16.75
CA GLN A 145 9.91 -10.57 -15.83
C GLN A 145 8.80 -9.64 -15.32
N LYS A 146 7.54 -10.02 -15.55
CA LYS A 146 6.35 -9.35 -15.08
C LYS A 146 6.02 -10.04 -13.79
N LEU A 147 6.13 -9.29 -12.71
CA LEU A 147 5.38 -9.57 -11.50
C LEU A 147 3.89 -9.47 -11.90
N VAL A 148 3.29 -10.60 -12.32
CA VAL A 148 1.94 -10.64 -12.91
C VAL A 148 0.91 -10.15 -11.90
N GLY A 149 0.08 -9.21 -12.39
CA GLY A 149 -1.28 -8.92 -11.92
C GLY A 149 -1.41 -7.52 -11.33
N ASP A 150 -1.67 -6.54 -12.18
CA ASP A 150 -1.96 -5.14 -11.86
C ASP A 150 -0.89 -4.47 -11.00
N THR A 151 0.01 -3.72 -11.67
CA THR A 151 0.59 -2.53 -11.05
C THR A 151 -0.51 -1.85 -10.26
N TYR A 152 -0.44 -1.86 -8.93
CA TYR A 152 -0.97 -0.75 -8.17
C TYR A 152 -0.18 0.43 -8.68
N PRO A 153 -0.76 1.29 -9.54
CA PRO A 153 0.04 2.32 -10.16
C PRO A 153 0.61 3.15 -9.02
N PHE A 154 1.94 3.08 -8.86
CA PHE A 154 2.67 3.98 -8.00
C PHE A 154 2.36 5.36 -8.58
N LEU A 155 1.46 6.08 -7.91
CA LEU A 155 0.79 7.31 -8.37
C LEU A 155 -0.35 7.10 -9.39
N GLY A 156 -1.37 6.32 -9.02
CA GLY A 156 -2.70 6.46 -9.59
C GLY A 156 -3.73 5.98 -8.59
N GLY A 157 -4.61 6.89 -8.13
CA GLY A 157 -5.83 6.46 -7.44
C GLY A 157 -6.63 5.47 -8.29
N PRO A 158 -7.71 4.88 -7.74
CA PRO A 158 -8.59 4.02 -8.51
C PRO A 158 -8.96 4.69 -9.84
N SER A 159 -9.03 3.89 -10.90
CA SER A 159 -9.04 4.20 -12.34
C SER A 159 -10.18 5.11 -12.86
N GLY A 160 -10.62 6.09 -12.08
CA GLY A 160 -11.69 7.04 -12.38
C GLY A 160 -11.52 8.42 -11.73
N CYS A 161 -10.41 8.70 -11.04
CA CYS A 161 -10.27 9.96 -10.31
C CYS A 161 -9.86 11.13 -11.24
N LYS A 162 -10.81 11.66 -12.01
CA LYS A 162 -10.68 12.99 -12.62
C LYS A 162 -10.77 14.02 -11.48
N LYS A 163 -9.64 14.60 -11.08
CA LYS A 163 -9.62 15.77 -10.20
C LYS A 163 -10.46 16.86 -10.86
N GLN A 164 -11.69 17.09 -10.40
CA GLN A 164 -12.38 18.34 -10.68
C GLN A 164 -11.67 19.44 -9.87
N PRO A 165 -11.34 20.58 -10.50
CA PRO A 165 -10.71 21.67 -9.77
C PRO A 165 -11.69 22.19 -8.71
N VAL A 166 -11.28 22.08 -7.45
CA VAL A 166 -11.95 22.70 -6.31
C VAL A 166 -11.76 24.21 -6.43
N THR A 167 -12.82 24.93 -6.80
CA THR A 167 -12.87 26.37 -6.65
C THR A 167 -13.08 26.71 -5.18
N HIS A 168 -12.05 27.29 -4.55
CA HIS A 168 -12.16 27.83 -3.20
C HIS A 168 -13.15 29.01 -3.16
N ARG A 169 -14.06 28.95 -2.17
CA ARG A 169 -15.00 30.01 -1.77
C ARG A 169 -14.30 31.35 -1.47
N GLY A 170 -14.87 32.45 -1.98
CA GLY A 170 -14.76 33.80 -1.43
C GLY A 170 -16.04 34.20 -0.70
N GLN A 171 -15.89 34.84 0.45
CA GLN A 171 -16.86 35.02 1.55
C GLN A 171 -18.03 35.98 1.28
N ASN A 172 -19.09 35.76 2.07
CA ASN A 172 -20.20 36.67 2.38
C ASN A 172 -19.74 38.08 2.80
N ASN A 173 -20.55 39.11 2.54
CA ASN A 173 -21.22 39.83 3.65
C ASN A 173 -22.29 40.84 3.19
N HIS A 174 -23.25 40.99 4.12
CA HIS A 174 -24.47 41.78 4.16
C HIS A 174 -24.42 43.23 3.66
N SER A 175 -25.58 43.70 3.16
CA SER A 175 -26.14 45.02 3.51
C SER A 175 -27.67 45.00 3.39
N LEU A 176 -28.36 45.21 4.51
CA LEU A 176 -29.78 45.51 4.63
C LEU A 176 -29.97 47.04 4.65
N SER A 177 -30.86 47.56 3.82
CA SER A 177 -31.53 48.89 3.84
C SER A 177 -32.29 48.98 2.51
N GLY A 178 -33.59 49.16 2.37
CA GLY A 178 -34.59 49.91 3.14
C GLY A 178 -35.34 50.83 2.16
N CYS A 179 -36.66 50.98 2.34
CA CYS A 179 -37.57 51.97 1.72
C CYS A 179 -38.37 51.57 0.46
N GLU A 180 -39.56 51.03 0.74
CA GLU A 180 -40.89 51.60 0.43
C GLU A 180 -41.05 52.49 -0.82
N GLN A 181 -41.98 52.10 -1.70
CA GLN A 181 -42.69 53.00 -2.61
C GLN A 181 -43.98 53.52 -1.96
N PRO A 182 -44.39 54.76 -2.27
CA PRO A 182 -45.82 55.01 -2.48
C PRO A 182 -46.12 55.78 -3.78
N VAL A 183 -47.14 55.26 -4.46
CA VAL A 183 -48.26 55.96 -5.15
C VAL A 183 -48.09 57.46 -5.44
N LYS A 184 -48.07 57.80 -6.73
CA LYS A 184 -49.07 58.64 -7.41
C LYS A 184 -48.98 58.49 -8.92
#